data_AF-A0A2H0WWV6-F1
#
_entry.id   AF-A0A2H0WWV6-F1
#
_cell.length_a   1.000
_cell.length_b   1.000
_cell.length_c   1.000
_cell.angle_alpha   90.00
_cell.angle_beta   90.00
_cell.angle_gamma   90.00
#
_symmetry.space_group_name_H-M   'P 1'
#
loop_
_entity.id
_entity.type
_entity.pdbx_description
1 polymer ?
#
loop_
_entity_poly.entity_id
_entity_poly.type
_entity_poly.pdbx_seq_one_letter_code
_entity_poly.pdbx_strand_id
1 'polypeptide(L)' 'LEEGIYVIGFTYPVVPKGRARIRAQLSAAHSKWQLDKAITAFIKVGKEL' A
#
# COMPACT_ATOMS: atom_id res chain seq x y z
N LEU A 1 -7.10 7.33 -5.43
CA LEU A 1 -7.50 7.61 -4.02
C LEU A 1 -8.86 6.99 -3.67
N GLU A 2 -9.44 6.15 -4.53
CA GLU A 2 -10.80 5.60 -4.39
C GLU A 2 -10.99 4.76 -3.12
N GLU A 3 -10.01 3.95 -2.72
CA GLU A 3 -10.05 3.17 -1.47
C GLU A 3 -9.74 4.02 -0.20
N GLY A 4 -9.47 5.33 -0.37
CA GLY A 4 -9.13 6.24 0.72
C GLY A 4 -7.78 5.92 1.38
N ILE A 5 -6.87 5.27 0.66
CA ILE A 5 -5.53 4.92 1.10
C ILE A 5 -4.52 5.60 0.19
N TYR A 6 -3.52 6.23 0.79
CA TYR A 6 -2.42 6.85 0.09
C TYR A 6 -1.14 6.05 0.34
N VAL A 7 -0.52 5.57 -0.74
CA VAL A 7 0.78 4.89 -0.72
C VAL A 7 1.59 5.33 -1.93
N ILE A 8 2.91 5.39 -1.76
CA ILE A 8 3.84 5.73 -2.83
C ILE A 8 4.50 4.45 -3.32
N GLY A 9 4.48 4.25 -4.64
CA GLY A 9 5.24 3.21 -5.31
C GLY A 9 6.72 3.58 -5.39
N PHE A 10 7.60 2.64 -5.08
CA PHE A 10 9.01 2.74 -5.38
C PHE A 10 9.29 2.10 -6.72
N THR A 11 9.92 2.87 -7.60
CA THR A 11 10.40 2.46 -8.92
C THR A 11 11.89 2.79 -9.05
N TYR A 12 12.51 2.42 -10.16
CA TYR A 12 13.87 2.85 -10.47
C TYR A 12 13.96 4.39 -10.45
N PRO A 13 15.03 5.00 -9.89
CA PRO A 13 16.28 4.39 -9.37
C PRO A 13 16.23 3.93 -7.90
N VAL A 14 15.12 4.15 -7.19
CA VAL A 14 14.97 3.83 -5.76
C VAL A 14 15.00 2.32 -5.51
N VAL A 15 14.51 1.53 -6.47
CA VAL A 15 14.61 0.06 -6.46
C VAL A 15 15.11 -0.45 -7.81
N PRO A 16 15.75 -1.64 -7.89
CA PRO A 16 16.19 -2.22 -9.15
C PRO A 16 15.05 -2.34 -10.17
N LYS A 17 15.39 -2.27 -11.47
CA LYS A 17 14.44 -2.49 -12.57
C LYS A 17 13.75 -3.85 -12.40
N GLY A 18 12.45 -3.91 -12.70
CA GLY A 18 11.64 -5.11 -12.54
C GLY A 18 11.26 -5.46 -11.10
N ARG A 19 11.65 -4.65 -10.10
CA ARG A 19 11.30 -4.84 -8.69
C ARG A 19 10.52 -3.66 -8.09
N ALA A 20 9.67 -3.03 -8.90
CA ALA A 20 8.77 -1.99 -8.42
C ALA A 20 7.84 -2.54 -7.33
N ARG A 21 7.62 -1.77 -6.28
CA ARG A 21 6.85 -2.18 -5.10
C ARG A 21 6.33 -0.98 -4.34
N ILE A 22 5.21 -1.15 -3.64
CA ILE A 22 4.75 -0.19 -2.64
C ILE A 22 5.35 -0.54 -1.27
N ARG A 23 5.51 0.45 -0.39
CA ARG A 23 5.89 0.23 1.01
C ARG A 23 4.86 0.85 1.92
N ALA A 24 4.22 0.05 2.76
CA ALA A 24 3.40 0.55 3.85
C ALA A 24 4.29 1.03 5.00
N GLN A 25 4.00 2.22 5.54
CA GLN A 25 4.67 2.76 6.72
C GLN A 25 3.71 2.67 7.91
N LEU A 26 4.01 1.76 8.82
CA LEU A 26 3.24 1.57 10.04
C LEU A 26 3.73 2.51 11.14
N SER A 27 2.79 2.97 11.96
CA SER A 27 3.03 3.85 13.11
C SER A 27 2.01 3.53 14.20
N ALA A 28 2.37 3.74 15.46
CA ALA A 28 1.48 3.56 16.62
C ALA A 28 0.23 4.47 16.57
N ALA A 29 0.26 5.53 15.75
CA ALA A 29 -0.90 6.39 15.51
C ALA A 29 -2.04 5.69 14.74
N HIS A 30 -1.78 4.54 14.11
CA HIS A 30 -2.81 3.81 13.38
C HIS A 30 -3.69 3.00 14.35
N SER A 31 -5.00 3.21 14.24
CA SER A 31 -6.00 2.36 14.89
C SER A 31 -6.16 1.02 14.17
N LYS A 32 -6.65 0.01 14.89
CA LYS A 32 -6.95 -1.32 14.32
C LYS A 32 -7.88 -1.25 13.10
N TRP A 33 -8.92 -0.43 13.17
CA TRP A 33 -9.85 -0.22 12.06
C TRP A 33 -9.17 0.33 10.80
N GLN A 34 -8.22 1.26 10.95
CA GLN A 34 -7.45 1.78 9.80
C GLN A 34 -6.60 0.67 9.15
N LEU A 35 -6.02 -0.22 9.95
CA LEU A 35 -5.27 -1.37 9.46
C LEU A 35 -6.18 -2.36 8.71
N ASP A 36 -7.33 -2.70 9.30
CA ASP A 36 -8.31 -3.62 8.69
C ASP A 36 -8.83 -3.06 7.35
N LYS A 37 -9.09 -1.75 7.29
CA LYS A 37 -9.47 -1.05 6.06
C LYS A 37 -8.35 -1.15 5.00
N ALA A 38 -7.10 -0.88 5.40
CA ALA A 38 -5.95 -0.94 4.50
C ALA A 38 -5.75 -2.35 3.91
N ILE A 39 -5.84 -3.38 4.76
CA ILE A 39 -5.70 -4.78 4.36
C ILE A 39 -6.80 -5.15 3.35
N THR A 40 -8.06 -4.81 3.65
CA THR A 40 -9.21 -5.13 2.79
C THR A 40 -9.05 -4.52 1.40
N ALA A 41 -8.65 -3.24 1.35
CA ALA A 41 -8.41 -2.55 0.08
C ALA A 41 -7.24 -3.15 -0.72
N PHE A 42 -6.12 -3.49 -0.07
CA PHE A 42 -5.00 -4.14 -0.76
C PHE A 42 -5.38 -5.50 -1.33
N ILE A 43 -6.19 -6.29 -0.62
CA ILE A 43 -6.69 -7.58 -1.11
C ILE A 43 -7.60 -7.36 -2.33
N LYS A 44 -8.51 -6.39 -2.27
CA LYS A 44 -9.43 -6.08 -3.37
C LYS A 44 -8.65 -5.68 -4.63
N VAL A 45 -7.84 -4.63 -4.54
CA VAL A 45 -7.08 -4.11 -5.68
C VAL A 45 -6.10 -5.16 -6.21
N GLY A 46 -5.43 -5.91 -5.33
CA GLY A 46 -4.50 -6.95 -5.73
C GLY A 46 -5.14 -8.14 -6.45
N LYS A 47 -6.47 -8.30 -6.40
CA LYS A 47 -7.21 -9.30 -7.19
C LYS A 47 -7.74 -8.75 -8.51
N GLU A 48 -7.83 -7.42 -8.64
CA GLU A 48 -8.32 -6.74 -9.84
C GLU A 48 -7.19 -6.47 -10.86
N LEU A 49 -5.93 -6.61 -10.43
CA LEU A 49 -4.71 -6.49 -11.24
C LEU A 49 -4.19 -7.87 -11.67
#